data_AF-A0A1M3GTN3-F1
#
_entry.id   AF-A0A1M3GTN3-F1
#
_cell.length_a   1.000
_cell.length_b   1.000
_cell.length_c   1.000
_cell.angle_alpha   90.00
_cell.angle_beta   90.00
_cell.angle_gamma   90.00
#
_symmetry.space_group_name_H-M   'P 1'
#
loop_
_entity.id
_entity.type
_entity.pdbx_description
1 polymer ?
#
loop_
_entity_poly.entity_id
_entity_poly.type
_entity_poly.pdbx_seq_one_letter_code
_entity_poly.pdbx_strand_id
1 'polypeptide(L)' 'GQSGAGMVKVTMTCKYDVRRVTIDPSLMGDDREMLEDLVAAAVNDAVRKVESTVQEKMGSVTAGLPIPPGMKLPF' A
#
# COMPACT_ATOMS: atom_id res chain seq x y z
N GLY A 1 0.58 1.19 -4.65
CA GLY A 1 0.63 -0.14 -5.24
C GLY A 1 0.68 -0.06 -6.74
N GLN A 2 1.11 -1.13 -7.40
CA GLN A 2 1.10 -1.23 -8.85
C GLN A 2 0.90 -2.68 -9.32
N SER A 3 0.40 -2.86 -10.54
CA SER A 3 0.26 -4.16 -11.21
C SER A 3 0.53 -4.03 -12.70
N GLY A 4 0.63 -5.16 -13.41
CA GLY A 4 0.83 -5.19 -14.86
C GLY A 4 2.06 -4.39 -15.29
N ALA A 5 3.22 -4.62 -14.67
CA ALA A 5 4.45 -3.85 -14.91
C ALA A 5 4.31 -2.31 -14.73
N GLY A 6 3.34 -1.86 -13.96
CA GLY A 6 3.08 -0.43 -13.74
C GLY A 6 2.02 0.17 -14.67
N MET A 7 1.34 -0.65 -15.48
CA MET A 7 0.18 -0.23 -16.26
C MET A 7 -0.98 0.23 -15.38
N VAL A 8 -1.11 -0.32 -14.16
CA VAL A 8 -2.01 0.24 -13.12
C VAL A 8 -1.18 0.69 -11.93
N LYS A 9 -1.38 1.93 -11.50
CA LYS A 9 -0.75 2.52 -10.31
C LYS A 9 -1.80 3.09 -9.38
N VAL A 10 -1.72 2.71 -8.11
CA VAL A 10 -2.61 3.15 -7.04
C VAL A 10 -1.79 3.90 -5.98
N THR A 11 -2.13 5.16 -5.74
CA THR A 11 -1.59 5.94 -4.63
C THR A 11 -2.57 5.84 -3.46
N MET A 12 -2.09 5.35 -2.33
CA MET A 12 -2.88 5.16 -1.11
C MET A 12 -2.14 5.76 0.10
N THR A 13 -2.89 6.32 1.04
CA THR A 13 -2.36 6.82 2.30
C THR A 13 -2.17 5.70 3.32
N CYS A 14 -1.38 5.94 4.37
CA CYS A 14 -1.25 4.98 5.47
C CYS A 14 -2.52 4.81 6.33
N LYS A 15 -3.63 5.49 5.99
CA LYS A 15 -4.96 5.29 6.56
C LYS A 15 -5.86 4.41 5.69
N TYR A 16 -5.27 3.73 4.70
CA TYR A 16 -5.98 2.94 3.69
C TYR A 16 -6.89 3.75 2.74
N ASP A 17 -6.79 5.09 2.74
CA ASP A 17 -7.50 5.93 1.78
C ASP A 17 -6.79 5.96 0.42
N VAL A 18 -7.46 5.56 -0.65
CA VAL A 18 -6.98 5.70 -2.04
C VAL A 18 -7.10 7.16 -2.48
N ARG A 19 -6.00 7.75 -2.96
CA ARG A 19 -5.93 9.15 -3.39
C ARG A 19 -5.93 9.31 -4.91
N ARG A 20 -5.35 8.35 -5.63
CA ARG A 20 -5.23 8.40 -7.08
C ARG A 20 -5.12 6.99 -7.65
N VAL A 21 -5.78 6.77 -8.77
CA VAL A 21 -5.60 5.61 -9.62
C VAL A 21 -5.20 6.11 -11.00
N THR A 22 -4.14 5.53 -11.55
CA THR A 22 -3.66 5.81 -12.90
C THR A 22 -3.65 4.49 -13.66
N ILE A 23 -4.28 4.49 -14.83
CA ILE A 23 -4.44 3.32 -15.69
C ILE A 23 -3.83 3.71 -17.03
N ASP A 24 -2.97 2.86 -17.56
CA ASP A 24 -2.38 3.04 -18.87
C ASP A 24 -3.46 2.95 -19.96
N PRO A 25 -3.50 3.87 -20.93
CA PRO A 25 -4.50 3.86 -21.99
C PRO A 25 -4.58 2.55 -22.78
N SER A 26 -3.48 1.78 -22.86
CA SER A 26 -3.46 0.48 -23.51
C SER A 26 -4.38 -0.56 -22.86
N LEU A 27 -4.69 -0.40 -21.56
CA LEU A 27 -5.62 -1.27 -20.84
C LEU A 27 -7.09 -0.88 -20.96
N MET A 28 -7.40 0.27 -21.58
CA MET A 28 -8.79 0.71 -21.79
C MET A 28 -9.44 0.09 -23.03
N GLY A 29 -8.77 -0.89 -23.67
CA GLY A 29 -9.30 -1.66 -24.79
C GLY A 29 -10.31 -2.74 -24.38
N ASP A 30 -10.47 -3.75 -25.23
CA ASP A 30 -11.59 -4.71 -25.18
C ASP A 30 -11.55 -5.72 -24.01
N ASP A 31 -10.45 -5.79 -23.25
CA ASP A 31 -10.31 -6.77 -22.16
C ASP A 31 -10.58 -6.15 -20.79
N ARG A 32 -11.87 -5.93 -20.53
CA ARG A 32 -12.37 -5.40 -19.27
C ARG A 32 -12.03 -6.31 -18.07
N GLU A 33 -12.06 -7.63 -18.26
CA GLU A 33 -11.78 -8.60 -17.20
C GLU A 33 -10.34 -8.47 -16.72
N MET A 34 -9.38 -8.39 -17.66
CA MET A 34 -7.97 -8.14 -17.33
C MET A 34 -7.78 -6.82 -16.58
N LEU A 35 -8.47 -5.75 -17.00
CA LEU A 35 -8.37 -4.46 -16.32
C LEU A 35 -8.85 -4.55 -14.86
N GLU A 36 -9.98 -5.20 -14.63
CA GLU A 36 -10.55 -5.38 -13.28
C GLU A 36 -9.59 -6.17 -12.38
N ASP A 37 -9.00 -7.26 -12.90
CA ASP A 37 -7.99 -8.06 -12.19
C ASP A 37 -6.72 -7.26 -11.86
N LEU A 38 -6.23 -6.48 -12.82
CA LEU A 38 -5.05 -5.64 -12.61
C LEU A 38 -5.32 -4.56 -11.56
N VAL A 39 -6.50 -3.94 -11.57
CA VAL A 39 -6.87 -2.96 -10.54
C VAL A 39 -6.91 -3.61 -9.16
N ALA A 40 -7.54 -4.78 -9.02
CA ALA A 40 -7.58 -5.53 -7.77
C ALA A 40 -6.16 -5.86 -7.26
N ALA A 41 -5.28 -6.34 -8.15
CA ALA A 41 -3.89 -6.63 -7.81
C ALA A 41 -3.12 -5.37 -7.36
N ALA A 42 -3.31 -4.23 -8.03
CA ALA A 42 -2.62 -2.98 -7.69
C ALA A 42 -3.06 -2.40 -6.34
N VAL A 43 -4.34 -2.55 -5.99
CA VAL A 43 -4.88 -2.18 -4.67
C VAL A 43 -4.28 -3.07 -3.59
N ASN A 44 -4.27 -4.39 -3.78
CA ASN A 44 -3.69 -5.33 -2.83
C ASN A 44 -2.18 -5.08 -2.61
N ASP A 45 -1.42 -4.78 -3.67
CA ASP A 45 -0.02 -4.34 -3.54
C ASP A 45 0.11 -3.03 -2.75
N ALA A 46 -0.83 -2.09 -2.94
CA ALA A 46 -0.85 -0.85 -2.17
C ALA A 46 -1.09 -1.13 -0.68
N VAL A 47 -2.00 -2.04 -0.33
CA VAL A 47 -2.34 -2.42 1.05
C VAL A 47 -1.11 -2.98 1.75
N ARG A 48 -0.44 -3.96 1.12
CA ARG A 48 0.80 -4.57 1.66
C ARG A 48 1.90 -3.54 1.89
N LYS A 49 2.07 -2.58 0.97
CA LYS A 49 3.03 -1.48 1.12
C LYS A 49 2.67 -0.56 2.28
N VAL A 50 1.39 -0.26 2.47
CA VAL A 50 0.91 0.52 3.63
C VAL A 50 1.23 -0.20 4.93
N GLU A 51 0.90 -1.49 5.04
CA GLU A 51 1.19 -2.29 6.24
C GLU A 51 2.68 -2.31 6.57
N SER A 52 3.53 -2.58 5.58
CA SER A 52 4.98 -2.55 5.74
C SER A 52 5.48 -1.16 6.17
N THR A 53 4.96 -0.08 5.57
CA THR A 53 5.33 1.30 5.92
C THR A 53 4.91 1.66 7.35
N VAL A 54 3.72 1.19 7.78
CA VAL A 54 3.22 1.42 9.15
C VAL A 54 4.08 0.67 10.15
N GLN A 55 4.39 -0.60 9.90
CA GLN A 55 5.26 -1.40 10.77
C GLN A 55 6.66 -0.80 10.88
N GLU A 56 7.26 -0.38 9.76
CA GLU A 56 8.57 0.26 9.74
C GLU A 56 8.58 1.57 10.54
N LYS A 57 7.56 2.41 10.36
CA LYS A 57 7.43 3.67 11.12
C LYS A 57 7.22 3.42 12.62
N MET A 58 6.36 2.47 13.00
CA MET A 58 6.18 2.12 14.41
C MET A 58 7.47 1.58 15.03
N GLY A 59 8.22 0.72 14.32
CA GLY A 59 9.53 0.23 14.78
C GLY A 59 10.59 1.33 14.88
N SER A 60 10.61 2.28 13.94
CA SER A 60 11.54 3.41 13.99
C SER A 60 11.26 4.37 15.15
N VAL A 61 9.98 4.57 15.49
CA VAL A 61 9.56 5.43 16.60
C VAL A 61 9.91 4.80 17.95
N THR A 62 9.67 3.50 18.12
CA THR A 62 10.02 2.78 19.35
C THR A 62 11.53 2.64 19.55
N ALA A 63 12.33 2.59 18.47
CA ALA A 63 13.78 2.57 18.54
C ALA A 63 14.40 3.92 18.97
N GLY A 64 13.70 5.05 18.76
CA GLY A 64 14.15 6.40 19.14
C GLY A 64 13.66 6.88 20.50
N LEU A 65 12.72 6.17 21.13
CA LEU A 65 12.23 6.46 22.48
C LEU A 65 13.15 5.76 23.50
N PRO A 66 13.66 6.46 24.54
CA PRO A 66 14.33 5.84 25.66
C PRO A 66 13.27 5.13 26.51
N ILE A 67 12.80 3.96 26.04
CA ILE A 67 11.82 3.15 26.76
C ILE A 67 12.52 2.67 28.05
N PRO A 68 12.09 3.13 29.24
CA PRO A 68 12.69 2.71 30.48
C PRO A 68 12.53 1.19 30.65
N PRO A 69 13.56 0.47 31.12
CA PRO A 69 13.50 -0.96 31.31
C PRO A 69 12.36 -1.31 32.28
N GLY A 70 11.30 -1.95 31.77
CA GLY A 70 10.12 -2.37 32.56
C GLY A 70 8.76 -1.95 32.02
N MET A 71 8.70 -1.05 31.02
CA MET A 71 7.41 -0.63 30.45
C MET A 71 6.94 -1.60 29.36
N LYS A 72 6.20 -2.64 29.75
CA LYS A 72 5.41 -3.46 28.82
C LYS A 72 4.35 -2.56 28.18
N LEU A 73 4.55 -2.23 26.90
CA LEU A 73 3.53 -1.61 26.08
C LEU A 73 2.34 -2.59 26.02
N PRO A 74 1.12 -2.18 26.39
CA PRO A 74 -0.06 -3.01 26.24
C PRO A 74 -0.42 -2.99 24.75
N PHE A 75 0.08 -3.99 24.02
CA PHE A 75 -0.53 -4.43 22.78
C PHE A 75 -1.39 -5.65 23.10
#